data_AF-A0A5J4V435-F1
#
_entry.id   AF-A0A5J4V435-F1
#
_cell.length_a   1.000
_cell.length_b   1.000
_cell.length_c   1.000
_cell.angle_alpha   90.00
_cell.angle_beta   90.00
_cell.angle_gamma   90.00
#
_symmetry.space_group_name_H-M   'P 1'
#
loop_
_entity.id
_entity.type
_entity.pdbx_description
1 polymer ?
#
loop_
_entity_poly.entity_id
_entity_poly.type
_entity_poly.pdbx_seq_one_letter_code
_entity_poly.pdbx_strand_id
1 'polypeptide(L)'
;VNTSDDRALNGIANWKPAAESVSLSSIEYTASLSALHLLGEVFSYSTILEFVLRLEFRCVANDTINQTRLTGIKDLACFIGKFNFTRTKLKQESLHLKLLNKSKFREQQRQGWESKAVFYKGILKELNWCALQLTSKNPTSLIIRYPDSLLITDASYWIWGGVCKIKYQEEIFVKGKWSKGWRLISSNQREFAAILYSLRRLEADQKEQQVKAIRKQTDNTTTALNLLRQAAEGPLAQMTFRILNLVESRDIQLQQIYISGRMNSTADALSRQVRSGDYSISPVKAQLIMNKFRIQAQIDVFSTRRNKVLKQYCSRLRDCKALSRDGLAISWNSLLICAHPPIPLTAKCIQMILQESVDLTILFTSDGQANFGVRRWLY
;
A
#
# COMPACT_ATOMS: atom_id res chain seq x y z
N VAL A 1 -8.40 -32.11 -42.09
CA VAL A 1 -8.48 -33.58 -42.09
C VAL A 1 -7.06 -34.09 -41.90
N ASN A 2 -6.78 -34.65 -40.71
CA ASN A 2 -5.85 -35.75 -40.35
C ASN A 2 -4.64 -36.05 -41.26
N THR A 3 -3.44 -36.46 -40.80
CA THR A 3 -2.90 -36.88 -39.48
C THR A 3 -1.42 -37.26 -39.68
N SER A 4 -0.68 -37.41 -38.56
CA SER A 4 0.51 -38.26 -38.32
C SER A 4 1.86 -37.76 -38.88
N ASP A 5 3.00 -37.88 -38.20
CA ASP A 5 3.41 -38.68 -37.05
C ASP A 5 4.48 -37.93 -36.24
N ASP A 6 4.22 -37.67 -34.95
CA ASP A 6 5.23 -37.43 -33.92
C ASP A 6 5.50 -38.77 -33.22
N ARG A 7 6.63 -39.42 -33.54
CA ARG A 7 7.16 -40.59 -32.82
C ARG A 7 8.59 -40.34 -32.38
N ALA A 8 8.75 -39.65 -31.26
CA ALA A 8 9.93 -39.79 -30.42
C ALA A 8 9.59 -39.27 -29.03
N LEU A 9 8.94 -40.11 -28.20
CA LEU A 9 8.94 -40.06 -26.72
C LEU A 9 8.13 -41.26 -26.22
N ASN A 10 8.72 -42.47 -26.32
CA ASN A 10 8.21 -43.68 -25.68
C ASN A 10 9.34 -44.40 -24.95
N GLY A 11 9.13 -44.66 -23.66
CA GLY A 11 10.08 -45.22 -22.71
C GLY A 11 10.41 -44.15 -21.66
N ILE A 12 9.70 -44.03 -20.55
CA ILE A 12 9.54 -45.05 -19.51
C ILE A 12 8.14 -44.90 -18.89
N ALA A 13 7.25 -45.84 -19.23
CA ALA A 13 6.03 -46.10 -18.51
C ALA A 13 6.15 -47.52 -17.94
N ASN A 14 6.14 -47.65 -16.61
CA ASN A 14 5.64 -48.82 -15.90
C ASN A 14 5.60 -48.53 -14.39
N TRP A 15 4.48 -47.95 -13.93
CA TRP A 15 3.79 -48.44 -12.73
C TRP A 15 2.37 -47.86 -12.67
N LYS A 16 1.37 -48.75 -12.62
CA LYS A 16 -0.08 -48.46 -12.62
C LYS A 16 -0.56 -48.01 -11.23
N PRO A 17 -1.52 -47.09 -11.13
CA PRO A 17 -2.55 -47.11 -10.11
C PRO A 17 -3.84 -47.69 -10.70
N ALA A 18 -4.42 -48.67 -10.00
CA ALA A 18 -5.77 -49.17 -10.28
C ALA A 18 -6.81 -48.17 -9.76
N ALA A 19 -7.82 -47.92 -10.60
CA ALA A 19 -9.25 -47.62 -10.33
C ALA A 19 -9.61 -46.83 -9.05
N GLU A 20 -10.40 -45.77 -9.04
CA GLU A 20 -11.67 -45.54 -9.74
C GLU A 20 -11.92 -44.03 -9.89
N SER A 21 -12.59 -43.66 -10.97
CA SER A 21 -13.07 -42.31 -11.28
C SER A 21 -14.23 -41.89 -10.39
N VAL A 22 -14.06 -40.79 -9.62
CA VAL A 22 -15.19 -39.98 -9.13
C VAL A 22 -14.87 -38.51 -9.35
N SER A 23 -15.81 -37.83 -10.00
CA SER A 23 -15.83 -36.42 -10.38
C SER A 23 -15.45 -35.46 -9.24
N LEU A 24 -14.43 -34.63 -9.46
CA LEU A 24 -14.06 -33.50 -8.60
C LEU A 24 -14.98 -32.28 -8.81
N SER A 25 -16.27 -32.49 -8.60
CA SER A 25 -17.23 -31.43 -8.29
C SER A 25 -17.91 -31.83 -6.99
N SER A 26 -17.97 -30.90 -6.03
CA SER A 26 -18.52 -31.07 -4.67
C SER A 26 -17.71 -31.95 -3.71
N ILE A 27 -16.69 -31.36 -3.07
CA ILE A 27 -16.41 -31.67 -1.66
C ILE A 27 -16.58 -30.37 -0.89
N GLU A 28 -17.74 -30.31 -0.23
CA GLU A 28 -18.14 -29.25 0.67
C GLU A 28 -17.19 -29.14 1.85
N TYR A 29 -17.00 -27.90 2.27
CA TYR A 29 -16.34 -27.48 3.49
C TYR A 29 -17.14 -27.96 4.71
N THR A 30 -16.86 -29.18 5.19
CA THR A 30 -17.36 -29.65 6.50
C THR A 30 -16.25 -30.35 7.27
N ALA A 31 -15.17 -29.60 7.57
CA ALA A 31 -14.37 -29.93 8.74
C ALA A 31 -15.25 -29.65 9.97
N SER A 32 -15.83 -30.71 10.54
CA SER A 32 -16.60 -30.63 11.78
C SER A 32 -15.75 -30.03 12.90
N LEU A 33 -16.36 -29.18 13.74
CA LEU A 33 -15.69 -28.56 14.91
C LEU A 33 -15.00 -29.59 15.83
N SER A 34 -15.41 -30.86 15.77
CA SER A 34 -14.80 -31.98 16.50
C SER A 34 -13.39 -32.35 16.00
N ALA A 35 -13.08 -32.21 14.71
CA ALA A 35 -11.74 -32.48 14.18
C ALA A 35 -10.71 -31.42 14.63
N LEU A 36 -11.15 -30.17 14.83
CA LEU A 36 -10.33 -29.10 15.40
C LEU A 36 -10.11 -29.27 16.92
N HIS A 37 -11.06 -29.89 17.63
CA HIS A 37 -10.92 -30.21 19.05
C HIS A 37 -9.89 -31.33 19.28
N LEU A 38 -9.92 -32.38 18.44
CA LEU A 38 -8.97 -33.50 18.51
C LEU A 38 -7.54 -33.12 18.13
N LEU A 39 -7.34 -32.17 17.19
CA LEU A 39 -6.00 -31.64 16.89
C LEU A 39 -5.45 -30.70 17.98
N GLY A 40 -6.32 -30.19 18.86
CA GLY A 40 -5.92 -29.41 20.04
C GLY A 40 -5.28 -30.25 21.14
N GLU A 41 -5.55 -31.56 21.18
CA GLU A 41 -4.99 -32.48 22.19
C GLU A 41 -3.68 -33.16 21.75
N VAL A 42 -3.45 -33.34 20.44
CA VAL A 42 -2.27 -34.09 19.93
C VAL A 42 -0.99 -33.24 19.86
N PHE A 43 -1.10 -31.91 19.83
CA PHE A 43 0.04 -31.00 20.08
C PHE A 43 -0.32 -30.06 21.22
N SER A 44 -0.22 -30.58 22.44
CA SER A 44 -0.27 -29.78 23.65
C SER A 44 0.53 -28.49 23.45
N TYR A 45 -0.09 -27.36 23.78
CA TYR A 45 0.64 -26.09 23.93
C TYR A 45 1.89 -26.27 24.81
N SER A 46 1.87 -27.22 25.75
CA SER A 46 3.03 -27.60 26.52
C SER A 46 4.16 -28.14 25.65
N THR A 47 3.95 -28.88 24.57
CA THR A 47 5.04 -29.41 23.72
C THR A 47 5.68 -28.32 22.86
N ILE A 48 4.92 -27.33 22.38
CA ILE A 48 5.49 -26.17 21.68
C ILE A 48 6.18 -25.23 22.68
N LEU A 49 5.58 -24.98 23.84
CA LEU A 49 6.16 -24.17 24.90
C LEU A 49 7.41 -24.84 25.50
N GLU A 50 7.38 -26.15 25.73
CA GLU A 50 8.47 -26.99 26.21
C GLU A 50 9.56 -27.12 25.15
N PHE A 51 9.22 -27.10 23.85
CA PHE A 51 10.23 -27.01 22.80
C PHE A 51 10.85 -25.61 22.68
N VAL A 52 10.07 -24.54 22.87
CA VAL A 52 10.58 -23.16 23.00
C VAL A 52 11.46 -23.01 24.26
N LEU A 53 11.10 -23.69 25.35
CA LEU A 53 11.88 -23.77 26.59
C LEU A 53 13.12 -24.68 26.45
N ARG A 54 13.05 -25.77 25.66
CA ARG A 54 14.17 -26.69 25.33
C ARG A 54 15.12 -26.11 24.28
N LEU A 55 14.69 -25.15 23.45
CA LEU A 55 15.51 -24.42 22.47
C LEU A 55 16.47 -23.39 23.10
N GLU A 56 16.74 -23.43 24.42
CA GLU A 56 17.61 -22.47 25.11
C GLU A 56 17.25 -20.98 24.92
N PHE A 57 15.95 -20.65 24.78
CA PHE A 57 15.46 -19.29 25.00
C PHE A 57 15.11 -19.03 26.48
N ARG A 58 15.98 -19.47 27.41
CA ARG A 58 16.07 -18.84 28.74
C ARG A 58 16.58 -17.41 28.53
N CYS A 59 15.69 -16.47 28.22
CA CYS A 59 15.85 -15.01 28.37
C CYS A 59 14.65 -14.29 27.74
N VAL A 60 13.45 -14.32 28.34
CA VAL A 60 12.50 -13.19 28.18
C VAL A 60 11.63 -13.00 29.43
N ALA A 61 12.20 -13.14 30.62
CA ALA A 61 11.50 -12.66 31.83
C ALA A 61 12.40 -11.81 32.71
N ASN A 62 13.69 -12.14 32.84
CA ASN A 62 14.64 -11.29 33.56
C ASN A 62 15.96 -11.19 32.81
N ASP A 63 16.40 -9.93 32.69
CA ASP A 63 17.75 -9.43 32.47
C ASP A 63 18.43 -9.57 31.10
N THR A 64 18.77 -8.38 30.57
CA THR A 64 19.83 -8.05 29.60
C THR A 64 19.68 -8.52 28.15
N ILE A 65 19.24 -7.58 27.31
CA ILE A 65 19.26 -7.57 25.83
C ILE A 65 20.70 -7.61 25.23
N ASN A 66 21.74 -7.96 26.00
CA ASN A 66 23.14 -7.66 25.67
C ASN A 66 24.07 -8.85 25.37
N GLN A 67 23.57 -10.07 25.14
CA GLN A 67 24.47 -11.17 24.74
C GLN A 67 24.11 -11.69 23.36
N THR A 68 25.02 -11.46 22.40
CA THR A 68 25.11 -12.14 21.10
C THR A 68 25.11 -13.65 21.32
N ARG A 69 23.93 -14.29 21.29
CA ARG A 69 23.83 -15.75 21.37
C ARG A 69 24.04 -16.36 19.99
N LEU A 70 24.95 -17.32 19.95
CA LEU A 70 25.18 -18.23 18.83
C LEU A 70 23.99 -19.20 18.77
N THR A 71 23.12 -19.04 17.77
CA THR A 71 21.99 -19.96 17.56
C THR A 71 22.35 -20.90 16.41
N GLY A 72 22.15 -22.21 16.58
CA GLY A 72 22.31 -23.18 15.50
C GLY A 72 21.35 -22.85 14.36
N ILE A 73 21.82 -22.91 13.12
CA ILE A 73 20.96 -22.62 11.95
C ILE A 73 19.80 -23.62 11.85
N LYS A 74 20.05 -24.88 12.24
CA LYS A 74 19.03 -25.92 12.43
C LYS A 74 17.97 -25.56 13.47
N ASP A 75 18.38 -24.99 14.60
CA ASP A 75 17.47 -24.61 15.69
C ASP A 75 16.52 -23.50 15.23
N LEU A 76 17.06 -22.50 14.52
CA LEU A 76 16.25 -21.45 13.90
C LEU A 76 15.30 -22.03 12.84
N ALA A 77 15.76 -22.98 12.02
CA ALA A 77 14.91 -23.64 11.03
C ALA A 77 13.75 -24.40 11.68
N CYS A 78 14.05 -25.14 12.76
CA CYS A 78 13.06 -25.90 13.52
C CYS A 78 12.03 -24.96 14.16
N PHE A 79 12.50 -23.87 14.78
CA PHE A 79 11.65 -22.82 15.31
C PHE A 79 10.72 -22.24 14.24
N ILE A 80 11.25 -21.86 13.08
CA ILE A 80 10.46 -21.34 11.95
C ILE A 80 9.39 -22.34 11.52
N GLY A 81 9.73 -23.63 11.41
CA GLY A 81 8.79 -24.68 11.03
C GLY A 81 7.63 -24.81 12.03
N LYS A 82 7.94 -24.76 13.33
CA LYS A 82 6.94 -24.81 14.40
C LYS A 82 6.09 -23.56 14.48
N PHE A 83 6.71 -22.40 14.36
CA PHE A 83 6.00 -21.12 14.36
C PHE A 83 5.08 -21.01 13.14
N ASN A 84 5.47 -21.53 11.96
CA ASN A 84 4.60 -21.56 10.80
C ASN A 84 3.32 -22.40 11.01
N PHE A 85 3.31 -23.34 11.96
CA PHE A 85 2.09 -24.07 12.34
C PHE A 85 1.09 -23.19 13.09
N THR A 86 1.54 -22.11 13.74
CA THR A 86 0.66 -21.18 14.48
C THR A 86 0.04 -20.08 13.60
N ARG A 87 0.29 -20.12 12.28
CA ARG A 87 -0.16 -19.13 11.29
C ARG A 87 -1.66 -18.96 11.19
N THR A 88 -2.43 -19.97 11.61
CA THR A 88 -3.89 -19.89 11.71
C THR A 88 -4.34 -18.96 12.84
N LYS A 89 -3.53 -18.86 13.91
CA LYS A 89 -3.81 -17.97 15.05
C LYS A 89 -3.29 -16.57 14.82
N LEU A 90 -2.07 -16.38 14.35
CA LEU A 90 -1.46 -15.05 14.33
C LEU A 90 -1.38 -14.55 12.89
N LYS A 91 -2.23 -13.58 12.54
CA LYS A 91 -2.34 -13.09 11.17
C LYS A 91 -1.00 -12.54 10.66
N GLN A 92 -0.23 -11.84 11.52
CA GLN A 92 1.00 -11.13 11.16
C GLN A 92 2.24 -12.01 10.97
N GLU A 93 2.18 -13.31 11.31
CA GLU A 93 3.37 -14.18 11.32
C GLU A 93 4.10 -14.22 10.00
N SER A 94 3.38 -14.10 8.89
CA SER A 94 3.96 -14.17 7.54
C SER A 94 5.10 -13.15 7.36
N LEU A 95 4.98 -11.96 7.94
CA LEU A 95 6.01 -10.92 7.87
C LEU A 95 7.24 -11.28 8.71
N HIS A 96 7.02 -11.78 9.93
CA HIS A 96 8.08 -12.19 10.86
C HIS A 96 8.83 -13.42 10.34
N LEU A 97 8.10 -14.45 9.91
CA LEU A 97 8.64 -15.67 9.30
C LEU A 97 9.50 -15.34 8.08
N LYS A 98 9.11 -14.34 7.28
CA LYS A 98 9.89 -13.93 6.11
C LYS A 98 11.24 -13.31 6.51
N LEU A 99 11.28 -12.47 7.54
CA LEU A 99 12.52 -11.91 8.08
C LEU A 99 13.43 -13.01 8.66
N LEU A 100 12.86 -13.93 9.46
CA LEU A 100 13.59 -15.06 10.03
C LEU A 100 14.15 -15.99 8.95
N ASN A 101 13.34 -16.36 7.95
CA ASN A 101 13.78 -17.20 6.84
C ASN A 101 14.89 -16.54 6.02
N LYS A 102 14.79 -15.24 5.75
CA LYS A 102 15.83 -14.50 5.03
C LYS A 102 17.15 -14.48 5.80
N SER A 103 17.08 -14.27 7.12
CA SER A 103 18.28 -14.29 7.97
C SER A 103 18.88 -15.69 8.07
N LYS A 104 18.05 -16.71 8.28
CA LYS A 104 18.48 -18.12 8.27
C LYS A 104 19.17 -18.48 6.95
N PHE A 105 18.55 -18.16 5.82
CA PHE A 105 19.09 -18.47 4.50
C PHE A 105 20.45 -17.78 4.28
N ARG A 106 20.58 -16.51 4.66
CA ARG A 106 21.85 -15.78 4.55
C ARG A 106 22.97 -16.44 5.34
N GLU A 107 22.73 -16.78 6.60
CA GLU A 107 23.76 -17.40 7.45
C GLU A 107 24.06 -18.84 7.00
N GLN A 108 23.06 -19.59 6.53
CA GLN A 108 23.25 -20.92 5.96
C GLN A 108 24.20 -20.89 4.75
N GLN A 109 24.04 -19.91 3.86
CA GLN A 109 24.93 -19.75 2.71
C GLN A 109 26.35 -19.34 3.12
N ARG A 110 26.51 -18.61 4.22
CA ARG A 110 27.80 -18.09 4.68
C ARG A 110 28.62 -19.11 5.46
N GLN A 111 27.97 -19.89 6.31
CA GLN A 111 28.63 -20.72 7.33
C GLN A 111 28.27 -22.21 7.24
N GLY A 112 27.36 -22.60 6.34
CA GLY A 112 26.88 -23.99 6.21
C GLY A 112 25.76 -24.34 7.19
N TRP A 113 25.05 -25.44 6.93
CA TRP A 113 23.82 -25.83 7.65
C TRP A 113 24.04 -26.23 9.12
N GLU A 114 25.18 -26.85 9.41
CA GLU A 114 25.54 -27.34 10.75
C GLU A 114 26.13 -26.27 11.67
N SER A 115 26.30 -25.05 11.16
CA SER A 115 26.99 -24.00 11.88
C SER A 115 26.09 -23.23 12.84
N LYS A 116 26.74 -22.58 13.81
CA LYS A 116 26.10 -21.61 14.71
C LYS A 116 26.31 -20.20 14.14
N ALA A 117 25.23 -19.44 14.06
CA ALA A 117 25.25 -18.09 13.54
C ALA A 117 24.95 -17.06 14.64
N VAL A 118 25.59 -15.89 14.53
CA VAL A 118 25.27 -14.73 15.37
C VAL A 118 24.27 -13.86 14.62
N PHE A 119 23.08 -13.73 15.17
CA PHE A 119 22.03 -12.90 14.59
C PHE A 119 22.09 -11.48 15.14
N TYR A 120 21.88 -10.49 14.27
CA TYR A 120 21.85 -9.09 14.67
C TYR A 120 20.59 -8.77 15.49
N LYS A 121 20.65 -7.66 16.24
CA LYS A 121 19.60 -7.21 17.19
C LYS A 121 18.18 -7.19 16.61
N GLY A 122 18.02 -6.93 15.32
CA GLY A 122 16.70 -6.92 14.68
C GLY A 122 16.05 -8.31 14.70
N ILE A 123 16.80 -9.35 14.33
CA ILE A 123 16.29 -10.73 14.34
C ILE A 123 15.98 -11.22 15.75
N LEU A 124 16.79 -10.81 16.72
CA LEU A 124 16.52 -11.10 18.14
C LEU A 124 15.20 -10.45 18.61
N LYS A 125 14.86 -9.26 18.12
CA LYS A 125 13.55 -8.63 18.39
C LYS A 125 12.41 -9.42 17.76
N GLU A 126 12.58 -9.92 16.53
CA GLU A 126 11.57 -10.75 15.87
C GLU A 126 11.30 -12.04 16.66
N LEU A 127 12.36 -12.73 17.09
CA LEU A 127 12.26 -13.95 17.90
C LEU A 127 11.57 -13.69 19.24
N ASN A 128 11.92 -12.58 19.90
CA ASN A 128 11.27 -12.17 21.13
C ASN A 128 9.78 -11.88 20.91
N TRP A 129 9.44 -11.17 19.83
CA TRP A 129 8.04 -10.94 19.46
C TRP A 129 7.30 -12.27 19.27
N CYS A 130 7.88 -13.23 18.54
CA CYS A 130 7.25 -14.55 18.35
C CYS A 130 7.02 -15.27 19.69
N ALA A 131 8.00 -15.27 20.59
CA ALA A 131 7.87 -15.87 21.91
C ALA A 131 6.73 -15.23 22.72
N LEU A 132 6.65 -13.90 22.72
CA LEU A 132 5.58 -13.16 23.40
C LEU A 132 4.20 -13.53 22.84
N GLN A 133 4.05 -13.65 21.51
CA GLN A 133 2.78 -14.01 20.91
C GLN A 133 2.33 -15.43 21.30
N LEU A 134 3.25 -16.40 21.32
CA LEU A 134 2.96 -17.77 21.73
C LEU A 134 2.52 -17.87 23.19
N THR A 135 3.06 -17.01 24.05
CA THR A 135 2.66 -16.92 25.47
C THR A 135 1.42 -16.07 25.72
N SER A 136 1.01 -15.26 24.74
CA SER A 136 -0.14 -14.39 24.89
C SER A 136 -1.44 -15.20 24.91
N LYS A 137 -2.31 -14.92 25.87
CA LYS A 137 -3.61 -15.59 26.02
C LYS A 137 -4.69 -14.99 25.11
N ASN A 138 -4.34 -14.20 24.10
CA ASN A 138 -5.30 -13.50 23.26
C ASN A 138 -5.81 -14.45 22.16
N PRO A 139 -7.04 -14.97 22.24
CA PRO A 139 -7.57 -15.80 21.17
C PRO A 139 -7.78 -14.93 19.93
N THR A 140 -7.06 -15.20 18.85
CA THR A 140 -7.43 -14.61 17.57
C THR A 140 -8.67 -15.32 17.06
N SER A 141 -9.74 -14.56 16.83
CA SER A 141 -10.97 -15.11 16.30
C SER A 141 -10.73 -15.69 14.89
N LEU A 142 -10.98 -16.99 14.75
CA LEU A 142 -11.00 -17.68 13.45
C LEU A 142 -12.29 -17.38 12.67
N ILE A 143 -13.28 -16.75 13.31
CA ILE A 143 -14.56 -16.41 12.70
C ILE A 143 -14.32 -15.27 11.70
N ILE A 144 -14.61 -15.54 10.44
CA ILE A 144 -14.62 -14.51 9.39
C ILE A 144 -15.89 -13.68 9.60
N ARG A 145 -15.71 -12.42 10.01
CA ARG A 145 -16.81 -11.47 10.21
C ARG A 145 -17.21 -10.85 8.88
N TYR A 146 -18.50 -10.66 8.65
CA TYR A 146 -18.96 -9.88 7.50
C TYR A 146 -18.59 -8.40 7.68
N PRO A 147 -18.07 -7.74 6.64
CA PRO A 147 -17.63 -6.35 6.76
C PRO A 147 -18.84 -5.45 6.97
N ASP A 148 -18.84 -4.75 8.09
CA ASP A 148 -19.83 -3.74 8.47
C ASP A 148 -19.36 -2.32 8.14
N SER A 149 -18.16 -2.19 7.56
CA SER A 149 -17.64 -0.93 7.04
C SER A 149 -16.90 -1.12 5.71
N LEU A 150 -16.99 -0.12 4.84
CA LEU A 150 -16.26 -0.02 3.59
C LEU A 150 -15.27 1.15 3.65
N LEU A 151 -14.00 0.89 3.34
CA LEU A 151 -12.95 1.91 3.26
C LEU A 151 -12.36 1.96 1.85
N ILE A 152 -12.39 3.12 1.24
CA ILE A 152 -11.76 3.44 -0.04
C ILE A 152 -10.74 4.55 0.23
N THR A 153 -9.56 4.49 -0.39
CA THR A 153 -8.47 5.46 -0.17
C THR A 153 -7.73 5.63 -1.47
N ASP A 154 -7.18 6.82 -1.64
CA ASP A 154 -6.25 7.12 -2.71
C ASP A 154 -5.26 8.19 -2.24
N ALA A 155 -4.12 8.25 -2.93
CA ALA A 155 -2.96 8.98 -2.45
C ALA A 155 -2.20 9.70 -3.57
N SER A 156 -2.15 11.03 -3.48
CA SER A 156 -1.33 11.86 -4.37
C SER A 156 0.00 12.26 -3.72
N TYR A 157 0.83 13.01 -4.45
CA TYR A 157 2.15 13.41 -3.96
C TYR A 157 2.09 14.32 -2.73
N TRP A 158 1.01 15.09 -2.57
CA TRP A 158 0.87 16.09 -1.53
C TRP A 158 -0.25 15.80 -0.53
N ILE A 159 -1.29 15.11 -0.99
CA ILE A 159 -2.56 14.94 -0.29
C ILE A 159 -2.93 13.46 -0.32
N TRP A 160 -3.62 13.02 0.72
CA TRP A 160 -4.31 11.74 0.76
C TRP A 160 -5.79 11.94 1.01
N GLY A 161 -6.57 11.01 0.50
CA GLY A 161 -8.02 10.99 0.64
C GLY A 161 -8.50 9.60 0.99
N GLY A 162 -9.63 9.54 1.67
CA GLY A 162 -10.35 8.33 1.97
C GLY A 162 -11.84 8.58 2.15
N VAL A 163 -12.62 7.59 1.77
CA VAL A 163 -14.07 7.52 1.96
C VAL A 163 -14.33 6.29 2.81
N CYS A 164 -15.06 6.47 3.90
CA CYS A 164 -15.46 5.37 4.76
C CYS A 164 -16.97 5.36 4.95
N LYS A 165 -17.61 4.25 4.64
CA LYS A 165 -19.00 4.00 5.02
C LYS A 165 -19.00 3.07 6.23
N ILE A 166 -19.64 3.48 7.33
CA ILE A 166 -19.74 2.68 8.54
C ILE A 166 -21.21 2.29 8.73
N LYS A 167 -21.51 0.99 8.68
CA LYS A 167 -22.86 0.43 8.84
C LYS A 167 -23.88 1.17 7.95
N TYR A 168 -24.90 1.75 8.59
CA TYR A 168 -25.99 2.48 7.95
C TYR A 168 -25.79 4.00 7.95
N GLN A 169 -24.61 4.50 8.34
CA GLN A 169 -24.30 5.92 8.32
C GLN A 169 -24.01 6.43 6.90
N GLU A 170 -24.04 7.76 6.77
CA GLU A 170 -23.53 8.45 5.60
C GLU A 170 -22.03 8.23 5.41
N GLU A 171 -21.54 8.53 4.21
CA GLU A 171 -20.12 8.43 3.89
C GLU A 171 -19.30 9.47 4.65
N ILE A 172 -18.33 8.99 5.42
CA ILE A 172 -17.36 9.80 6.14
C ILE A 172 -16.16 10.05 5.24
N PHE A 173 -15.91 11.32 4.93
CA PHE A 173 -14.79 11.75 4.10
C PHE A 173 -13.60 12.16 4.97
N VAL A 174 -12.48 11.46 4.79
CA VAL A 174 -11.21 11.80 5.44
C VAL A 174 -10.20 12.27 4.41
N LYS A 175 -9.52 13.38 4.71
CA LYS A 175 -8.46 13.90 3.85
C LYS A 175 -7.43 14.66 4.66
N GLY A 176 -6.20 14.75 4.12
CA GLY A 176 -5.14 15.49 4.76
C GLY A 176 -3.93 15.69 3.86
N LYS A 177 -3.06 16.62 4.26
CA LYS A 177 -1.71 16.76 3.69
C LYS A 177 -0.76 15.79 4.39
N TRP A 178 0.25 15.33 3.67
CA TRP A 178 1.34 14.57 4.29
C TRP A 178 2.07 15.44 5.33
N SER A 179 2.36 14.87 6.50
CA SER A 179 3.18 15.58 7.49
C SER A 179 4.65 15.58 7.07
N LYS A 180 5.42 16.60 7.49
CA LYS A 180 6.82 16.81 7.07
C LYS A 180 7.76 15.64 7.42
N GLY A 181 7.37 14.76 8.34
CA GLY A 181 8.16 13.59 8.74
C GLY A 181 8.05 12.39 7.77
N TRP A 182 7.10 12.40 6.84
CA TRP A 182 6.92 11.32 5.88
C TRP A 182 7.79 11.54 4.63
N ARG A 183 8.69 10.59 4.38
CA ARG A 183 9.44 10.49 3.12
C ARG A 183 8.82 9.38 2.26
N LEU A 184 7.72 9.70 1.58
CA LEU A 184 7.00 8.78 0.70
C LEU A 184 7.52 8.96 -0.73
N ILE A 185 8.38 8.04 -1.17
CA ILE A 185 9.13 8.14 -2.42
C ILE A 185 8.34 7.49 -3.58
N SER A 186 7.56 6.45 -3.29
CA SER A 186 6.78 5.73 -4.32
C SER A 186 5.26 5.94 -4.17
N SER A 187 4.50 5.69 -5.26
CA SER A 187 3.02 5.64 -5.19
C SER A 187 2.55 4.55 -4.21
N ASN A 188 3.12 3.34 -4.28
CA ASN A 188 2.77 2.26 -3.35
C ASN A 188 2.95 2.66 -1.87
N GLN A 189 4.02 3.37 -1.53
CA GLN A 189 4.20 3.88 -0.17
C GLN A 189 3.10 4.87 0.24
N ARG A 190 2.70 5.75 -0.68
CA ARG A 190 1.60 6.71 -0.46
C ARG A 190 0.27 6.01 -0.26
N GLU A 191 -0.03 4.97 -1.04
CA GLU A 191 -1.25 4.16 -0.85
C GLU A 191 -1.33 3.54 0.54
N PHE A 192 -0.26 2.86 0.97
CA PHE A 192 -0.18 2.28 2.31
C PHE A 192 -0.30 3.35 3.41
N ALA A 193 0.35 4.50 3.22
CA ALA A 193 0.26 5.61 4.16
C ALA A 193 -1.18 6.16 4.24
N ALA A 194 -1.87 6.30 3.11
CA ALA A 194 -3.27 6.77 3.07
C ALA A 194 -4.20 5.83 3.82
N ILE A 195 -4.00 4.51 3.71
CA ILE A 195 -4.73 3.51 4.51
C ILE A 195 -4.48 3.73 6.00
N LEU A 196 -3.21 3.79 6.41
CA LEU A 196 -2.86 3.97 7.82
C LEU A 196 -3.43 5.26 8.41
N TYR A 197 -3.35 6.36 7.66
CA TYR A 197 -3.90 7.65 8.06
C TYR A 197 -5.42 7.63 8.16
N SER A 198 -6.09 7.03 7.17
CA SER A 198 -7.55 6.93 7.17
C SER A 198 -8.04 6.12 8.37
N LEU A 199 -7.43 4.96 8.63
CA LEU A 199 -7.76 4.14 9.80
C LEU A 199 -7.53 4.89 11.12
N ARG A 200 -6.45 5.67 11.24
CA ARG A 200 -6.21 6.49 12.44
C ARG A 200 -7.22 7.60 12.60
N ARG A 201 -7.61 8.27 11.50
CA ARG A 201 -8.54 9.39 11.55
C ARG A 201 -9.96 8.95 11.93
N LEU A 202 -10.34 7.75 11.52
CA LEU A 202 -11.65 7.13 11.78
C LEU A 202 -11.73 6.38 13.11
N GLU A 203 -10.74 6.52 14.01
CA GLU A 203 -10.70 5.72 15.25
C GLU A 203 -11.89 5.96 16.16
N ALA A 204 -12.29 7.22 16.33
CA ALA A 204 -13.43 7.58 17.18
C ALA A 204 -14.73 6.98 16.62
N ASP A 205 -14.98 7.19 15.32
CA ASP A 205 -16.17 6.69 14.63
C ASP A 205 -16.22 5.15 14.65
N GLN A 206 -15.07 4.49 14.43
CA GLN A 206 -14.96 3.03 14.49
C GLN A 206 -15.28 2.47 15.88
N LYS A 207 -14.83 3.16 16.94
CA LYS A 207 -15.09 2.75 18.33
C LYS A 207 -16.55 2.97 18.71
N GLU A 208 -17.09 4.16 18.41
CA GLU A 208 -18.47 4.51 18.70
C GLU A 208 -19.44 3.53 18.03
N GLN A 209 -19.19 3.23 16.75
CA GLN A 209 -20.02 2.33 15.98
C GLN A 209 -19.67 0.86 16.19
N GLN A 210 -18.72 0.53 17.07
CA GLN A 210 -18.26 -0.83 17.35
C GLN A 210 -17.97 -1.64 16.07
N VAL A 211 -17.23 -1.04 15.14
CA VAL A 211 -16.86 -1.67 13.88
C VAL A 211 -16.06 -2.93 14.15
N LYS A 212 -16.47 -4.05 13.54
CA LYS A 212 -15.80 -5.35 13.73
C LYS A 212 -15.07 -5.84 12.48
N ALA A 213 -15.45 -5.37 11.29
CA ALA A 213 -14.78 -5.74 10.06
C ALA A 213 -14.85 -4.65 8.99
N ILE A 214 -13.69 -4.30 8.43
CA ILE A 214 -13.56 -3.29 7.39
C ILE A 214 -13.20 -3.99 6.07
N ARG A 215 -14.03 -3.78 5.05
CA ARG A 215 -13.68 -4.06 3.67
C ARG A 215 -12.88 -2.89 3.11
N LYS A 216 -11.60 -3.11 2.83
CA LYS A 216 -10.73 -2.15 2.18
C LYS A 216 -10.71 -2.39 0.66
N GLN A 217 -11.09 -1.39 -0.12
CA GLN A 217 -10.99 -1.39 -1.58
C GLN A 217 -9.85 -0.49 -2.06
N THR A 218 -9.09 -0.96 -3.06
CA THR A 218 -8.00 -0.20 -3.68
C THR A 218 -7.87 -0.60 -5.15
N ASP A 219 -7.47 0.35 -5.98
CA ASP A 219 -7.06 0.14 -7.38
C ASP A 219 -5.56 -0.09 -7.54
N ASN A 220 -4.81 -0.09 -6.44
CA ASN A 220 -3.40 -0.43 -6.43
C ASN A 220 -3.22 -1.94 -6.18
N THR A 221 -2.84 -2.67 -7.23
CA THR A 221 -2.61 -4.12 -7.18
C THR A 221 -1.52 -4.51 -6.17
N THR A 222 -0.49 -3.69 -6.01
CA THR A 222 0.58 -3.94 -5.04
C THR A 222 0.05 -3.85 -3.62
N THR A 223 -0.78 -2.86 -3.32
CA THR A 223 -1.45 -2.69 -2.02
C THR A 223 -2.39 -3.86 -1.75
N ALA A 224 -3.23 -4.20 -2.74
CA ALA A 224 -4.17 -5.32 -2.61
C ALA A 224 -3.46 -6.64 -2.31
N LEU A 225 -2.45 -7.00 -3.10
CA LEU A 225 -1.72 -8.26 -2.95
C LEU A 225 -0.91 -8.33 -1.64
N ASN A 226 -0.25 -7.23 -1.27
CA ASN A 226 0.60 -7.23 -0.07
C ASN A 226 -0.20 -7.24 1.23
N LEU A 227 -1.36 -6.57 1.30
CA LEU A 227 -2.24 -6.67 2.47
C LEU A 227 -2.90 -8.04 2.56
N LEU A 228 -3.29 -8.62 1.42
CA LEU A 228 -3.90 -9.96 1.37
C LEU A 228 -2.92 -11.07 1.75
N ARG A 229 -1.75 -11.10 1.12
CA ARG A 229 -0.74 -12.17 1.31
C ARG A 229 0.20 -11.90 2.48
N GLN A 230 0.23 -10.66 2.98
CA GLN A 230 1.18 -10.19 3.98
C GLN A 230 2.64 -10.49 3.60
N ALA A 231 2.94 -10.28 2.32
CA ALA A 231 4.21 -10.64 1.70
C ALA A 231 5.09 -9.43 1.39
N ALA A 232 4.74 -8.25 1.92
CA ALA A 232 5.43 -7.01 1.64
C ALA A 232 6.91 -7.06 2.02
N GLU A 233 7.73 -6.33 1.26
CA GLU A 233 9.18 -6.24 1.47
C GLU A 233 9.65 -4.78 1.57
N GLY A 234 10.85 -4.61 2.11
CA GLY A 234 11.52 -3.32 2.21
C GLY A 234 10.65 -2.29 2.95
N PRO A 235 10.51 -1.05 2.42
CA PRO A 235 9.71 -0.01 3.06
C PRO A 235 8.23 -0.37 3.26
N LEU A 236 7.67 -1.24 2.42
CA LEU A 236 6.25 -1.63 2.49
C LEU A 236 5.99 -2.64 3.60
N ALA A 237 6.98 -3.45 4.00
CA ALA A 237 6.85 -4.40 5.09
C ALA A 237 6.50 -3.70 6.40
N GLN A 238 7.22 -2.62 6.72
CA GLN A 238 6.97 -1.83 7.93
C GLN A 238 5.59 -1.16 7.91
N MET A 239 5.13 -0.69 6.75
CA MET A 239 3.80 -0.10 6.61
C MET A 239 2.71 -1.15 6.77
N THR A 240 2.87 -2.31 6.14
CA THR A 240 1.95 -3.46 6.28
C THR A 240 1.84 -3.88 7.74
N PHE A 241 2.97 -4.05 8.42
CA PHE A 241 3.02 -4.35 9.84
C PHE A 241 2.27 -3.31 10.69
N ARG A 242 2.47 -2.01 10.44
CA ARG A 242 1.77 -0.94 11.17
C ARG A 242 0.25 -0.96 10.96
N ILE A 243 -0.20 -1.25 9.74
CA ILE A 243 -1.64 -1.35 9.43
C ILE A 243 -2.24 -2.56 10.14
N LEU A 244 -1.61 -3.73 10.02
CA LEU A 244 -2.10 -4.96 10.63
C LEU A 244 -2.15 -4.87 12.17
N ASN A 245 -1.12 -4.31 12.80
CA ASN A 245 -1.13 -4.08 14.25
C ASN A 245 -2.21 -3.11 14.67
N LEU A 246 -2.45 -2.05 13.89
CA LEU A 246 -3.47 -1.07 14.21
C LEU A 246 -4.85 -1.73 14.21
N VAL A 247 -5.19 -2.51 13.19
CA VAL A 247 -6.50 -3.18 13.12
C VAL A 247 -6.64 -4.30 14.16
N GLU A 248 -5.56 -5.04 14.42
CA GLU A 248 -5.56 -6.11 15.44
C GLU A 248 -5.71 -5.56 16.85
N SER A 249 -5.00 -4.47 17.19
CA SER A 249 -5.15 -3.78 18.49
C SER A 249 -6.56 -3.24 18.75
N ARG A 250 -7.37 -3.12 17.69
CA ARG A 250 -8.76 -2.65 17.72
C ARG A 250 -9.77 -3.79 17.58
N ASP A 251 -9.33 -5.05 17.53
CA ASP A 251 -10.18 -6.22 17.23
C ASP A 251 -11.00 -6.04 15.94
N ILE A 252 -10.39 -5.43 14.91
CA ILE A 252 -11.01 -5.21 13.60
C ILE A 252 -10.42 -6.18 12.58
N GLN A 253 -11.28 -6.91 11.88
CA GLN A 253 -10.86 -7.71 10.73
C GLN A 253 -10.79 -6.85 9.46
N LEU A 254 -9.59 -6.71 8.91
CA LEU A 254 -9.39 -6.05 7.62
C LEU A 254 -9.52 -7.07 6.47
N GLN A 255 -10.41 -6.80 5.52
CA GLN A 255 -10.62 -7.60 4.31
C GLN A 255 -10.25 -6.78 3.08
N GLN A 256 -9.28 -7.23 2.29
CA GLN A 256 -8.80 -6.49 1.13
C GLN A 256 -9.45 -6.97 -0.17
N ILE A 257 -9.91 -6.02 -0.98
CA ILE A 257 -10.44 -6.28 -2.33
C ILE A 257 -9.80 -5.30 -3.33
N TYR A 258 -9.46 -5.80 -4.51
CA TYR A 258 -9.05 -4.96 -5.63
C TYR A 258 -10.29 -4.45 -6.39
N ILE A 259 -10.29 -3.16 -6.74
CA ILE A 259 -11.30 -2.56 -7.61
C ILE A 259 -10.62 -1.89 -8.81
N SER A 260 -11.33 -1.70 -9.92
CA SER A 260 -10.78 -0.92 -11.04
C SER A 260 -10.74 0.57 -10.67
N GLY A 261 -9.78 1.32 -11.23
CA GLY A 261 -9.62 2.76 -10.95
C GLY A 261 -10.88 3.58 -11.27
N ARG A 262 -11.71 3.15 -12.25
CA ARG A 262 -13.00 3.78 -12.55
C ARG A 262 -13.98 3.76 -11.36
N MET A 263 -13.91 2.72 -10.53
CA MET A 263 -14.72 2.59 -9.32
C MET A 263 -14.14 3.36 -8.13
N ASN A 264 -12.88 3.82 -8.22
CA ASN A 264 -12.18 4.55 -7.16
C ASN A 264 -12.33 6.08 -7.27
N SER A 265 -13.29 6.55 -8.09
CA SER A 265 -13.41 7.96 -8.49
C SER A 265 -13.56 8.94 -7.32
N THR A 266 -14.27 8.57 -6.26
CA THR A 266 -14.49 9.46 -5.10
C THR A 266 -13.22 9.65 -4.27
N ALA A 267 -12.49 8.56 -3.97
CA ALA A 267 -11.23 8.68 -3.24
C ALA A 267 -10.15 9.36 -4.09
N ASP A 268 -10.12 9.07 -5.39
CA ASP A 268 -9.29 9.75 -6.38
C ASP A 268 -9.56 11.26 -6.41
N ALA A 269 -10.83 11.67 -6.44
CA ALA A 269 -11.20 13.08 -6.36
C ALA A 269 -10.73 13.74 -5.06
N LEU A 270 -10.73 13.04 -3.93
CA LEU A 270 -10.26 13.57 -2.63
C LEU A 270 -8.73 13.67 -2.57
N SER A 271 -8.01 12.71 -3.13
CA SER A 271 -6.55 12.73 -3.20
C SER A 271 -6.04 13.78 -4.21
N ARG A 272 -6.84 14.02 -5.26
CA ARG A 272 -6.59 14.97 -6.37
C ARG A 272 -7.32 16.30 -6.20
N GLN A 273 -7.97 16.55 -5.06
CA GLN A 273 -8.51 17.85 -4.65
C GLN A 273 -7.37 18.85 -4.30
N VAL A 274 -6.38 18.88 -5.17
CA VAL A 274 -5.27 19.79 -5.24
C VAL A 274 -5.82 21.18 -5.53
N ARG A 275 -5.47 22.14 -4.67
CA ARG A 275 -5.76 23.56 -4.90
C ARG A 275 -4.77 24.08 -5.95
N SER A 276 -5.07 25.19 -6.62
CA SER A 276 -4.04 25.87 -7.45
C SER A 276 -2.78 26.06 -6.61
N GLY A 277 -1.64 25.59 -7.10
CA GLY A 277 -0.38 25.56 -6.36
C GLY A 277 0.21 24.20 -5.98
N ASP A 278 -0.55 23.09 -5.95
CA ASP A 278 0.08 21.77 -5.69
C ASP A 278 0.61 21.11 -6.99
N TYR A 279 0.24 21.62 -8.17
CA TYR A 279 0.94 21.34 -9.43
C TYR A 279 2.05 22.38 -9.62
N SER A 280 3.31 21.94 -9.58
CA SER A 280 4.47 22.79 -9.86
C SER A 280 5.24 22.22 -11.03
N ILE A 281 5.49 23.02 -12.06
CA ILE A 281 6.49 22.71 -13.06
C ILE A 281 7.85 23.20 -12.54
N SER A 282 8.92 22.44 -12.79
CA SER A 282 10.27 22.91 -12.47
C SER A 282 10.56 24.19 -13.30
N PRO A 283 10.99 25.30 -12.68
CA PRO A 283 11.31 26.53 -13.40
C PRO A 283 12.34 26.30 -14.52
N VAL A 284 13.30 25.41 -14.30
CA VAL A 284 14.32 25.03 -15.30
C VAL A 284 13.66 24.37 -16.51
N LYS A 285 12.73 23.42 -16.31
CA LYS A 285 12.01 22.76 -17.41
C LYS A 285 11.11 23.73 -18.17
N ALA A 286 10.39 24.58 -17.44
CA ALA A 286 9.55 25.60 -18.05
C ALA A 286 10.37 26.57 -18.92
N GLN A 287 11.54 27.01 -18.42
CA GLN A 287 12.46 27.87 -19.17
C GLN A 287 13.02 27.18 -20.42
N LEU A 288 13.39 25.90 -20.33
CA LEU A 288 13.85 25.11 -21.49
C LEU A 288 12.78 25.05 -22.59
N ILE A 289 11.52 24.86 -22.21
CA ILE A 289 10.39 24.82 -23.15
C ILE A 289 10.17 26.22 -23.76
N MET A 290 10.11 27.26 -22.93
CA MET A 290 10.00 28.65 -23.39
C MET A 290 11.11 29.00 -24.39
N ASN A 291 12.36 28.64 -24.09
CA ASN A 291 13.50 28.85 -24.99
C ASN A 291 13.40 28.05 -26.29
N LYS A 292 12.99 26.77 -26.21
CA LYS A 292 12.84 25.89 -27.37
C LYS A 292 11.84 26.45 -28.38
N PHE A 293 10.74 27.02 -27.90
CA PHE A 293 9.71 27.61 -28.75
C PHE A 293 9.89 29.11 -29.00
N ARG A 294 10.93 29.72 -28.43
CA ARG A 294 11.18 31.18 -28.48
C ARG A 294 9.99 32.00 -27.98
N ILE A 295 9.32 31.51 -26.95
CA ILE A 295 8.15 32.12 -26.33
C ILE A 295 8.54 32.65 -24.95
N GLN A 296 8.22 33.92 -24.66
CA GLN A 296 8.43 34.51 -23.33
C GLN A 296 7.08 34.80 -22.66
N ALA A 297 6.67 33.91 -21.76
CA ALA A 297 5.45 34.10 -20.99
C ALA A 297 5.59 35.21 -19.95
N GLN A 298 4.50 35.95 -19.74
CA GLN A 298 4.45 37.12 -18.87
C GLN A 298 3.89 36.79 -17.48
N ILE A 299 2.87 35.92 -17.42
CA ILE A 299 2.14 35.58 -16.20
C ILE A 299 1.98 34.07 -16.04
N ASP A 300 2.18 33.59 -14.80
CA ASP A 300 1.92 32.22 -14.38
C ASP A 300 0.58 32.14 -13.61
N VAL A 301 -0.48 31.63 -14.26
CA VAL A 301 -1.87 31.80 -13.78
C VAL A 301 -2.37 30.75 -12.78
N PHE A 302 -1.61 29.66 -12.55
CA PHE A 302 -2.03 28.56 -11.67
C PHE A 302 -0.98 28.19 -10.62
N SER A 303 -0.19 29.17 -10.18
CA SER A 303 0.88 28.97 -9.23
C SER A 303 0.64 29.68 -7.88
N THR A 304 1.64 29.65 -7.02
CA THR A 304 1.70 30.29 -5.72
C THR A 304 3.05 30.98 -5.59
N ARG A 305 3.23 31.81 -4.56
CA ARG A 305 4.51 32.46 -4.26
C ARG A 305 5.71 31.50 -4.27
N ARG A 306 5.47 30.24 -3.86
CA ARG A 306 6.54 29.23 -3.67
C ARG A 306 6.90 28.46 -4.93
N ASN A 307 5.98 28.33 -5.88
CA ASN A 307 6.16 27.46 -7.05
C ASN A 307 5.94 28.18 -8.39
N LYS A 308 5.83 29.51 -8.37
CA LYS A 308 5.75 30.32 -9.59
C LYS A 308 7.00 30.13 -10.45
N VAL A 309 6.78 30.01 -11.76
CA VAL A 309 7.85 30.06 -12.77
C VAL A 309 8.23 31.51 -13.06
N LEU A 310 7.23 32.39 -13.07
CA LEU A 310 7.36 33.78 -13.51
C LEU A 310 7.25 34.75 -12.33
N LYS A 311 7.71 35.98 -12.55
CA LYS A 311 7.66 37.03 -11.51
C LYS A 311 6.22 37.38 -11.16
N GLN A 312 5.37 37.56 -12.17
CA GLN A 312 3.93 37.79 -12.05
C GLN A 312 3.17 36.46 -12.08
N TYR A 313 2.22 36.31 -11.18
CA TYR A 313 1.48 35.06 -11.01
C TYR A 313 0.10 35.28 -10.39
N CYS A 314 -0.82 34.36 -10.65
CA CYS A 314 -2.12 34.28 -9.99
C CYS A 314 -2.14 33.09 -9.03
N SER A 315 -2.71 33.29 -7.85
CA SER A 315 -2.72 32.29 -6.78
C SER A 315 -4.06 32.24 -6.09
N ARG A 316 -4.70 31.05 -6.07
CA ARG A 316 -5.95 30.83 -5.31
C ARG A 316 -5.78 30.96 -3.80
N LEU A 317 -4.55 30.86 -3.29
CA LEU A 317 -4.27 31.15 -1.88
C LEU A 317 -4.27 32.67 -1.65
N ARG A 318 -4.67 33.10 -0.45
CA ARG A 318 -4.57 34.52 -0.06
C ARG A 318 -3.10 34.95 -0.10
N ASP A 319 -2.75 35.77 -1.10
CA ASP A 319 -1.41 36.29 -1.30
C ASP A 319 -1.49 37.73 -1.81
N CYS A 320 -0.96 38.68 -1.04
CA CYS A 320 -0.94 40.09 -1.40
C CYS A 320 -0.03 40.43 -2.60
N LYS A 321 0.84 39.50 -3.00
CA LYS A 321 1.75 39.66 -4.15
C LYS A 321 1.26 38.97 -5.42
N ALA A 322 0.16 38.22 -5.34
CA ALA A 322 -0.46 37.61 -6.51
C ALA A 322 -1.29 38.65 -7.27
N LEU A 323 -1.21 38.63 -8.59
CA LEU A 323 -1.94 39.55 -9.47
C LEU A 323 -3.46 39.38 -9.33
N SER A 324 -3.90 38.13 -9.25
CA SER A 324 -5.30 37.77 -9.03
C SER A 324 -5.38 36.48 -8.21
N ARG A 325 -6.53 36.29 -7.55
CA ARG A 325 -6.85 35.02 -6.90
C ARG A 325 -7.32 33.95 -7.88
N ASP A 326 -8.02 34.36 -8.93
CA ASP A 326 -8.47 33.43 -9.97
C ASP A 326 -7.80 33.79 -11.29
N GLY A 327 -6.93 32.90 -11.77
CA GLY A 327 -6.26 33.04 -13.06
C GLY A 327 -7.20 32.87 -14.25
N LEU A 328 -8.40 32.31 -14.05
CA LEU A 328 -9.45 32.27 -15.05
C LEU A 328 -10.29 33.56 -15.10
N ALA A 329 -10.11 34.47 -14.13
CA ALA A 329 -10.86 35.72 -14.09
C ALA A 329 -10.12 36.91 -14.73
N ILE A 330 -8.86 36.72 -15.14
CA ILE A 330 -8.11 37.72 -15.90
C ILE A 330 -8.28 37.43 -17.40
N SER A 331 -8.28 38.46 -18.24
CA SER A 331 -8.31 38.27 -19.69
C SER A 331 -6.98 37.72 -20.18
N TRP A 332 -7.05 36.76 -21.10
CA TRP A 332 -5.88 36.10 -21.71
C TRP A 332 -5.53 36.70 -23.08
N ASN A 333 -6.43 37.49 -23.68
CA ASN A 333 -6.28 38.02 -25.05
C ASN A 333 -5.11 38.97 -25.30
N SER A 334 -4.50 39.54 -24.26
CA SER A 334 -3.38 40.49 -24.40
C SER A 334 -2.14 40.05 -23.63
N LEU A 335 -2.17 38.85 -23.06
CA LEU A 335 -1.13 38.37 -22.16
C LEU A 335 -0.62 37.02 -22.62
N LEU A 336 0.71 36.87 -22.67
CA LEU A 336 1.31 35.58 -22.97
C LEU A 336 1.31 34.73 -21.71
N ILE A 337 0.30 33.86 -21.61
CA ILE A 337 -0.02 33.07 -20.43
C ILE A 337 0.85 31.81 -20.35
N CYS A 338 1.38 31.53 -19.17
CA CYS A 338 1.90 30.23 -18.77
C CYS A 338 0.89 29.58 -17.81
N ALA A 339 0.20 28.54 -18.25
CA ALA A 339 -0.81 27.84 -17.49
C ALA A 339 -0.37 26.40 -17.19
N HIS A 340 -0.30 26.06 -15.89
CA HIS A 340 -0.20 24.67 -15.43
C HIS A 340 -1.36 24.36 -14.47
N PRO A 341 -2.59 24.26 -15.00
CA PRO A 341 -3.77 24.12 -14.18
C PRO A 341 -3.83 22.72 -13.52
N PRO A 342 -4.46 22.62 -12.34
CA PRO A 342 -4.98 21.34 -11.86
C PRO A 342 -5.82 20.61 -12.91
N ILE A 343 -5.73 19.27 -12.96
CA ILE A 343 -6.46 18.41 -13.91
C ILE A 343 -7.92 18.87 -14.13
N PRO A 344 -8.74 19.13 -13.08
CA PRO A 344 -10.14 19.50 -13.25
C PRO A 344 -10.37 20.84 -13.96
N LEU A 345 -9.35 21.69 -14.06
CA LEU A 345 -9.43 23.02 -14.67
C LEU A 345 -8.84 23.05 -16.08
N THR A 346 -8.21 21.96 -16.54
CA THR A 346 -7.64 21.87 -17.89
C THR A 346 -8.68 22.16 -18.96
N ALA A 347 -9.86 21.52 -18.85
CA ALA A 347 -10.96 21.75 -19.78
C ALA A 347 -11.44 23.21 -19.78
N LYS A 348 -11.50 23.86 -18.61
CA LYS A 348 -11.86 25.28 -18.51
C LYS A 348 -10.81 26.20 -19.13
N CYS A 349 -9.53 25.88 -19.00
CA CYS A 349 -8.46 26.65 -19.65
C CYS A 349 -8.57 26.56 -21.18
N ILE A 350 -8.81 25.36 -21.71
CA ILE A 350 -9.04 25.15 -23.15
C ILE A 350 -10.27 25.94 -23.61
N GLN A 351 -11.37 25.89 -22.84
CA GLN A 351 -12.57 26.66 -23.15
C GLN A 351 -12.28 28.17 -23.19
N MET A 352 -11.52 28.72 -22.25
CA MET A 352 -11.17 30.14 -22.30
C MET A 352 -10.29 30.51 -23.50
N ILE A 353 -9.29 29.69 -23.82
CA ILE A 353 -8.43 29.91 -25.01
C ILE A 353 -9.30 30.01 -26.27
N LEU A 354 -10.30 29.13 -26.39
CA LEU A 354 -11.23 29.12 -27.52
C LEU A 354 -12.19 30.32 -27.50
N GLN A 355 -12.75 30.66 -26.34
CA GLN A 355 -13.74 31.73 -26.19
C GLN A 355 -13.16 33.12 -26.38
N GLU A 356 -12.00 33.39 -25.78
CA GLU A 356 -11.34 34.69 -25.94
C GLU A 356 -10.65 34.80 -27.31
N SER A 357 -10.44 33.68 -28.03
CA SER A 357 -9.59 33.63 -29.25
C SER A 357 -8.16 34.03 -28.95
N VAL A 358 -7.59 33.47 -27.88
CA VAL A 358 -6.22 33.73 -27.45
C VAL A 358 -5.24 33.27 -28.53
N ASP A 359 -4.37 34.17 -28.98
CA ASP A 359 -3.43 33.90 -30.07
C ASP A 359 -2.37 32.85 -29.69
N LEU A 360 -1.82 32.95 -28.47
CA LEU A 360 -0.74 32.09 -28.01
C LEU A 360 -0.76 31.92 -26.48
N THR A 361 -0.70 30.66 -26.03
CA THR A 361 -0.60 30.31 -24.60
C THR A 361 0.22 29.04 -24.44
N ILE A 362 1.00 28.97 -23.36
CA ILE A 362 1.69 27.74 -22.96
C ILE A 362 0.81 27.02 -21.94
N LEU A 363 0.25 25.87 -22.33
CA LEU A 363 -0.54 25.01 -21.45
C LEU A 363 0.23 23.73 -21.12
N PHE A 364 0.57 23.55 -19.85
CA PHE A 364 1.14 22.31 -19.33
C PHE A 364 0.02 21.41 -18.80
N THR A 365 -0.06 20.18 -19.29
CA THR A 365 -0.99 19.15 -18.80
C THR A 365 -0.22 18.09 -18.00
N SER A 366 -0.92 17.41 -17.09
CA SER A 366 -0.30 16.52 -16.08
C SER A 366 0.22 15.19 -16.64
N ASP A 367 -0.03 14.91 -17.91
CA ASP A 367 0.46 13.71 -18.60
C ASP A 367 1.75 13.98 -19.38
N GLY A 368 2.66 14.83 -18.89
CA GLY A 368 4.03 14.99 -19.41
C GLY A 368 4.19 15.41 -20.88
N GLN A 369 3.10 15.50 -21.64
CA GLN A 369 3.04 15.92 -23.02
C GLN A 369 2.40 17.30 -23.04
N ALA A 370 3.23 18.32 -23.27
CA ALA A 370 2.73 19.66 -23.53
C ALA A 370 1.91 19.62 -24.81
N ASN A 371 0.59 19.63 -24.70
CA ASN A 371 -0.30 19.86 -25.83
C ASN A 371 -0.29 21.36 -26.13
N PHE A 372 0.46 21.74 -27.15
CA PHE A 372 0.53 23.10 -27.64
C PHE A 372 -0.76 23.42 -28.41
N GLY A 373 -1.65 24.21 -27.79
CA GLY A 373 -2.74 24.87 -28.50
C GLY A 373 -2.20 26.11 -29.21
N VAL A 374 -1.50 25.93 -30.33
CA VAL A 374 -1.22 27.03 -31.26
C VAL A 374 -2.35 27.04 -32.28
N ARG A 375 -2.97 28.21 -32.52
CA ARG A 375 -3.77 28.44 -33.74
C ARG A 375 -2.82 28.49 -34.95
N ARG A 376 -2.27 27.33 -35.28
CA ARG A 376 -1.79 26.90 -36.59
C ARG A 376 -1.63 25.40 -36.50
N TRP A 377 -2.64 24.70 -37.01
CA TRP A 377 -2.67 23.26 -37.19
C TRP A 377 -1.35 22.77 -37.78
N LEU A 378 -0.60 21.96 -37.04
CA LEU A 378 0.41 21.06 -37.58
C LEU A 378 0.35 19.76 -36.76
N TYR A 379 0.13 18.67 -37.50
CA TYR A 379 0.06 17.27 -37.07
C TYR A 379 1.34 16.80 -36.36
#